data_AF-A0A8B7ZS30-F1
#
_entry.id   AF-A0A8B7ZS30-F1
#
_cell.length_a   1.000
_cell.length_b   1.000
_cell.length_c   1.000
_cell.angle_alpha   90.00
_cell.angle_beta   90.00
_cell.angle_gamma   90.00
#
_symmetry.space_group_name_H-M   'P 1'
#
loop_
_entity.id
_entity.type
_entity.pdbx_description
1 polymer ?
#
loop_
_entity_poly.entity_id
_entity_poly.type
_entity_poly.pdbx_seq_one_letter_code
_entity_poly.pdbx_strand_id
1 'polypeptide(L)'
;MKVPRRALDIGCAVGRTVFELARDFEHVTGIDYSQAFIDTCCVLKDQGSLDYSVQDEGDLSTQLKAIVDPTIDRTRVHFQQGDACNLPLDIGQFGCVVAANLTCRLPNPYDFLNRLPNLVAPGGILMLTTPCTWLEQFTPKSNWLGGYMDKNQQPVTTFDTLKKILGPDFDLIEDKNMPFFIRETARKNQWSVTHATIWIRKE
;
A
#
# COMPACT_ATOMS: atom_id res chain seq x y z
N MET A 1 -7.15 9.30 -23.36
CA MET A 1 -5.69 9.07 -23.56
C MET A 1 -5.37 7.60 -23.25
N LYS A 2 -4.25 7.02 -23.70
CA LYS A 2 -3.91 5.63 -23.31
C LYS A 2 -3.42 5.62 -21.87
N VAL A 3 -4.03 4.80 -21.01
CA VAL A 3 -3.62 4.62 -19.61
C VAL A 3 -2.12 4.21 -19.56
N PRO A 4 -1.26 4.89 -18.77
CA PRO A 4 0.17 4.59 -18.72
C PRO A 4 0.45 3.16 -18.22
N ARG A 5 1.44 2.49 -18.80
CA ARG A 5 1.96 1.20 -18.29
C ARG A 5 2.94 1.38 -17.13
N ARG A 6 2.62 2.31 -16.23
CA ARG A 6 3.35 2.63 -15.01
C ARG A 6 2.51 2.26 -13.79
N ALA A 7 3.09 1.60 -12.81
CA ALA A 7 2.44 1.33 -11.53
C ALA A 7 3.21 1.92 -10.35
N LEU A 8 2.49 2.26 -9.28
CA LEU A 8 3.03 2.80 -8.04
C LEU A 8 2.48 2.00 -6.86
N ASP A 9 3.36 1.51 -6.00
CA ASP A 9 3.00 0.90 -4.71
C ASP A 9 3.53 1.79 -3.58
N ILE A 10 2.62 2.33 -2.78
CA ILE A 10 2.91 3.30 -1.72
C ILE A 10 2.77 2.58 -0.38
N GLY A 11 3.80 2.67 0.46
CA GLY A 11 3.96 1.78 1.61
C GLY A 11 4.35 0.38 1.16
N CYS A 12 5.29 0.27 0.21
CA CYS A 12 5.60 -1.00 -0.46
C CYS A 12 6.29 -2.04 0.44
N ALA A 13 6.68 -1.67 1.67
CA ALA A 13 7.49 -2.49 2.56
C ALA A 13 8.71 -3.07 1.80
N VAL A 14 8.91 -4.39 1.85
CA VAL A 14 10.01 -5.10 1.16
C VAL A 14 9.69 -5.47 -0.30
N GLY A 15 8.68 -4.85 -0.91
CA GLY A 15 8.53 -4.76 -2.37
C GLY A 15 7.81 -5.90 -3.06
N ARG A 16 7.16 -6.83 -2.34
CA ARG A 16 6.49 -8.00 -2.99
C ARG A 16 5.52 -7.57 -4.08
N THR A 17 4.61 -6.65 -3.79
CA THR A 17 3.61 -6.17 -4.76
C THR A 17 4.28 -5.47 -5.95
N VAL A 18 5.34 -4.68 -5.70
CA VAL A 18 6.14 -4.03 -6.76
C VAL A 18 6.72 -5.04 -7.74
N PHE A 19 7.30 -6.15 -7.25
CA PHE A 19 7.81 -7.21 -8.10
C PHE A 19 6.68 -7.90 -8.90
N GLU A 20 5.55 -8.22 -8.28
CA GLU A 20 4.43 -8.86 -8.99
C GLU A 20 3.84 -7.94 -10.07
N LEU A 21 3.71 -6.64 -9.81
CA LEU A 21 3.24 -5.66 -10.80
C LEU A 21 4.15 -5.57 -12.02
N ALA A 22 5.45 -5.86 -11.89
CA ALA A 22 6.40 -5.79 -13.02
C ALA A 22 6.17 -6.87 -14.08
N ARG A 23 5.32 -7.87 -13.81
CA ARG A 23 4.84 -8.82 -14.81
C ARG A 23 3.99 -8.14 -15.88
N ASP A 24 3.14 -7.22 -15.46
CA ASP A 24 2.12 -6.58 -16.31
C ASP A 24 2.44 -5.13 -16.67
N PHE A 25 3.28 -4.45 -15.87
CA PHE A 25 3.67 -3.05 -16.06
C PHE A 25 5.13 -2.93 -16.50
N GLU A 26 5.43 -1.87 -17.28
CA GLU A 26 6.77 -1.62 -17.84
C GLU A 26 7.67 -0.86 -16.86
N HIS A 27 7.07 -0.05 -16.00
CA HIS A 27 7.77 0.69 -14.95
C HIS A 27 6.96 0.62 -13.65
N VAL A 28 7.55 0.10 -12.59
CA VAL A 28 6.91 -0.01 -11.28
C VAL A 28 7.77 0.70 -10.24
N THR A 29 7.16 1.61 -9.50
CA THR A 29 7.83 2.33 -8.41
C THR A 29 7.27 1.86 -7.07
N GLY A 30 8.14 1.43 -6.18
CA GLY A 30 7.84 1.21 -4.76
C GLY A 30 8.33 2.39 -3.92
N ILE A 31 7.46 2.90 -3.05
CA ILE A 31 7.81 3.94 -2.08
C ILE A 31 7.49 3.44 -0.68
N ASP A 32 8.43 3.59 0.24
CA ASP A 32 8.22 3.33 1.66
C ASP A 32 8.94 4.39 2.50
N TYR A 33 8.42 4.67 3.69
CA TYR A 33 9.04 5.61 4.62
C TYR A 33 10.34 5.05 5.21
N SER A 34 10.43 3.72 5.36
CA SER A 34 11.57 3.03 5.96
C SER A 34 12.72 2.85 4.97
N GLN A 35 13.84 3.53 5.20
CA GLN A 35 15.06 3.31 4.40
C GLN A 35 15.53 1.86 4.45
N ALA A 36 15.43 1.18 5.60
CA ALA A 36 15.83 -0.22 5.74
C ALA A 36 15.01 -1.17 4.86
N PHE A 37 13.72 -0.89 4.65
CA PHE A 37 12.89 -1.65 3.72
C PHE A 37 13.31 -1.39 2.27
N ILE A 38 13.60 -0.14 1.91
CA ILE A 38 14.08 0.22 0.58
C ILE A 38 15.44 -0.42 0.28
N ASP A 39 16.37 -0.41 1.22
CA ASP A 39 17.67 -1.08 1.09
C ASP A 39 17.49 -2.58 0.82
N THR A 40 16.56 -3.22 1.56
CA THR A 40 16.18 -4.63 1.36
C THR A 40 15.62 -4.87 -0.05
N CYS A 41 14.76 -3.96 -0.53
CA CYS A 41 14.21 -4.04 -1.88
C CYS A 41 15.28 -3.92 -2.96
N CYS A 42 16.25 -3.01 -2.79
CA CYS A 42 17.37 -2.85 -3.70
C CYS A 42 18.24 -4.11 -3.76
N VAL A 43 18.52 -4.75 -2.61
CA VAL A 43 19.24 -6.03 -2.57
C VAL A 43 18.46 -7.12 -3.31
N LEU A 44 17.16 -7.26 -3.07
CA LEU A 44 16.30 -8.21 -3.79
C LEU A 44 16.23 -7.90 -5.29
N LYS A 45 16.16 -6.63 -5.66
CA LYS A 45 16.18 -6.18 -7.05
C LYS A 45 17.47 -6.55 -7.75
N ASP A 46 18.63 -6.40 -7.11
CA ASP A 46 19.93 -6.60 -7.73
C ASP A 46 20.35 -8.07 -7.71
N GLN A 47 20.15 -8.76 -6.58
CA GLN A 47 20.62 -10.14 -6.37
C GLN A 47 19.55 -11.19 -6.68
N GLY A 48 18.27 -10.82 -6.65
CA GLY A 48 17.14 -11.74 -6.90
C GLY A 48 16.80 -12.61 -5.70
N SER A 49 17.61 -12.57 -4.64
CA SER A 49 17.34 -13.27 -3.40
C SER A 49 18.05 -12.60 -2.22
N LEU A 50 17.57 -12.88 -1.01
CA LEU A 50 18.16 -12.40 0.24
C LEU A 50 17.94 -13.43 1.35
N ASP A 51 19.02 -13.80 2.05
CA ASP A 51 18.95 -14.63 3.25
C ASP A 51 18.43 -13.81 4.45
N TYR A 52 17.56 -14.40 5.25
CA TYR A 52 16.98 -13.79 6.44
C TYR A 52 16.64 -14.84 7.51
N SER A 53 16.46 -14.41 8.75
CA SER A 53 16.01 -15.27 9.84
C SER A 53 14.58 -14.94 10.27
N VAL A 54 13.83 -15.98 10.65
CA VAL A 54 12.50 -15.86 11.27
C VAL A 54 12.58 -16.42 12.68
N GLN A 55 12.12 -15.64 13.65
CA GLN A 55 12.03 -16.09 15.04
C GLN A 55 10.96 -17.19 15.17
N ASP A 56 11.29 -18.29 15.81
CA ASP A 56 10.36 -19.38 16.07
C ASP A 56 9.86 -19.36 17.51
N GLU A 57 10.78 -19.30 18.48
CA GLU A 57 10.51 -19.25 19.92
C GLU A 57 11.75 -18.73 20.67
N GLY A 58 11.60 -17.69 21.51
CA GLY A 58 12.73 -17.13 22.26
C GLY A 58 13.89 -16.77 21.33
N ASP A 59 15.09 -17.26 21.61
CA ASP A 59 16.28 -17.03 20.76
C ASP A 59 16.40 -18.00 19.58
N LEU A 60 15.48 -18.97 19.43
CA LEU A 60 15.47 -19.92 18.32
C LEU A 60 14.94 -19.25 17.06
N SER A 61 15.65 -19.47 15.94
CA SER A 61 15.26 -18.95 14.63
C SER A 61 15.58 -19.94 13.50
N THR A 62 14.77 -19.87 12.45
CA THR A 62 14.98 -20.59 11.20
C THR A 62 15.58 -19.65 10.15
N GLN A 63 16.66 -20.09 9.50
CA GLN A 63 17.24 -19.39 8.35
C GLN A 63 16.43 -19.69 7.09
N LEU A 64 16.02 -18.66 6.37
CA LEU A 64 15.22 -18.72 5.17
C LEU A 64 15.85 -17.83 4.08
N LYS A 65 15.36 -18.00 2.85
CA LYS A 65 15.76 -17.19 1.69
C LYS A 65 14.52 -16.61 1.02
N ALA A 66 14.45 -15.29 0.93
CA ALA A 66 13.50 -14.61 0.08
C ALA A 66 14.00 -14.68 -1.37
N ILE A 67 13.14 -15.06 -2.30
CA ILE A 67 13.50 -15.23 -3.72
C ILE A 67 12.48 -14.46 -4.55
N VAL A 68 12.96 -13.54 -5.38
CA VAL A 68 12.15 -12.95 -6.45
C VAL A 68 12.02 -14.00 -7.55
N ASP A 69 10.79 -14.25 -7.99
CA ASP A 69 10.54 -15.20 -9.09
C ASP A 69 11.43 -14.84 -10.30
N PRO A 70 12.26 -15.78 -10.81
CA PRO A 70 13.17 -15.51 -11.92
C PRO A 70 12.49 -15.06 -13.23
N THR A 71 11.18 -15.29 -13.37
CA THR A 71 10.39 -14.84 -14.53
C THR A 71 10.03 -13.35 -14.47
N ILE A 72 10.21 -12.70 -13.31
CA ILE A 72 9.99 -11.26 -13.15
C ILE A 72 11.21 -10.49 -13.67
N ASP A 73 10.98 -9.57 -14.60
CA ASP A 73 12.00 -8.63 -15.07
C ASP A 73 12.25 -7.55 -14.01
N ARG A 74 13.25 -7.80 -13.16
CA ARG A 74 13.68 -6.90 -12.07
C ARG A 74 14.20 -5.54 -12.56
N THR A 75 14.49 -5.38 -13.86
CA THR A 75 14.93 -4.07 -14.38
C THR A 75 13.80 -3.05 -14.44
N ARG A 76 12.54 -3.52 -14.41
CA ARG A 76 11.33 -2.69 -14.46
C ARG A 76 10.96 -2.05 -13.12
N VAL A 77 11.56 -2.49 -12.02
CA VAL A 77 11.23 -1.99 -10.68
C VAL A 77 12.22 -0.93 -10.20
N HIS A 78 11.70 0.08 -9.53
CA HIS A 78 12.47 1.12 -8.85
C HIS A 78 11.94 1.30 -7.43
N PHE A 79 12.85 1.46 -6.48
CA PHE A 79 12.52 1.65 -5.07
C PHE A 79 13.12 2.96 -4.58
N GLN A 80 12.35 3.72 -3.83
CA GLN A 80 12.81 4.97 -3.23
C GLN A 80 12.19 5.16 -1.85
N GLN A 81 12.96 5.79 -0.95
CA GLN A 81 12.39 6.24 0.32
C GLN A 81 11.49 7.45 0.07
N GLY A 82 10.34 7.50 0.74
CA GLY A 82 9.47 8.67 0.64
C GLY A 82 8.32 8.65 1.65
N ASP A 83 7.78 9.83 1.90
CA ASP A 83 6.59 10.02 2.74
C ASP A 83 5.34 10.04 1.85
N ALA A 84 4.40 9.13 2.13
CA ALA A 84 3.12 9.05 1.43
C ALA A 84 2.25 10.30 1.59
N CYS A 85 2.42 11.04 2.70
CA CYS A 85 1.76 12.33 2.92
C CYS A 85 2.44 13.50 2.18
N ASN A 86 3.65 13.30 1.65
CA ASN A 86 4.44 14.34 0.97
C ASN A 86 5.19 13.80 -0.25
N LEU A 87 4.44 13.20 -1.18
CA LEU A 87 5.00 12.64 -2.40
C LEU A 87 5.47 13.74 -3.37
N PRO A 88 6.57 13.53 -4.12
CA PRO A 88 7.05 14.50 -5.11
C PRO A 88 5.96 14.92 -6.10
N LEU A 89 5.89 16.22 -6.41
CA LEU A 89 4.87 16.76 -7.31
C LEU A 89 5.08 16.30 -8.76
N ASP A 90 6.32 16.05 -9.14
CA ASP A 90 6.79 15.68 -10.47
C ASP A 90 6.90 14.16 -10.72
N ILE A 91 6.47 13.33 -9.77
CA ILE A 91 6.48 11.86 -9.89
C ILE A 91 5.65 11.34 -11.10
N GLY A 92 4.71 12.17 -11.56
CA GLY A 92 3.84 11.93 -12.69
C GLY A 92 2.62 11.06 -12.36
N GLN A 93 1.97 10.57 -13.41
CA GLN A 93 0.78 9.73 -13.31
C GLN A 93 1.07 8.26 -13.62
N PHE A 94 0.24 7.40 -13.04
CA PHE A 94 0.33 5.94 -13.07
C PHE A 94 -1.00 5.36 -13.55
N GLY A 95 -0.91 4.25 -14.29
CA GLY A 95 -2.09 3.48 -14.68
C GLY A 95 -2.63 2.60 -13.56
N CYS A 96 -1.82 2.33 -12.54
CA CYS A 96 -2.22 1.62 -11.33
C CYS A 96 -1.51 2.22 -10.11
N VAL A 97 -2.26 2.52 -9.05
CA VAL A 97 -1.73 2.90 -7.74
C VAL A 97 -2.27 1.94 -6.69
N VAL A 98 -1.36 1.38 -5.90
CA VAL A 98 -1.67 0.48 -4.78
C VAL A 98 -1.22 1.14 -3.48
N ALA A 99 -2.07 1.09 -2.45
CA ALA A 99 -1.70 1.42 -1.08
C ALA A 99 -2.32 0.38 -0.14
N ALA A 100 -1.54 -0.65 0.15
CA ALA A 100 -2.01 -1.80 0.92
C ALA A 100 -1.78 -1.61 2.42
N ASN A 101 -2.85 -1.63 3.21
CA ASN A 101 -2.84 -1.47 4.67
C ASN A 101 -2.14 -0.19 5.16
N LEU A 102 -2.09 0.85 4.31
CA LEU A 102 -1.35 2.08 4.57
C LEU A 102 -2.21 3.16 5.23
N THR A 103 -3.44 3.40 4.74
CA THR A 103 -4.20 4.61 5.05
C THR A 103 -4.40 4.85 6.55
N CYS A 104 -4.65 3.80 7.33
CA CYS A 104 -4.84 3.88 8.78
C CYS A 104 -3.54 3.95 9.59
N ARG A 105 -2.39 4.08 8.92
CA ARG A 105 -1.06 4.24 9.50
C ARG A 105 -0.43 5.60 9.17
N LEU A 106 -1.13 6.44 8.40
CA LEU A 106 -0.65 7.77 8.04
C LEU A 106 -0.97 8.80 9.14
N PRO A 107 -0.06 9.74 9.44
CA PRO A 107 -0.35 10.81 10.39
C PRO A 107 -1.46 11.74 9.90
N ASN A 108 -1.52 11.97 8.58
CA ASN A 108 -2.61 12.68 7.94
C ASN A 108 -3.06 11.95 6.65
N PRO A 109 -4.03 11.02 6.74
CA PRO A 109 -4.48 10.27 5.57
C PRO A 109 -5.16 11.15 4.52
N TYR A 110 -5.69 12.32 4.89
CA TYR A 110 -6.34 13.23 3.95
C TYR A 110 -5.35 13.79 2.92
N ASP A 111 -4.11 14.10 3.31
CA ASP A 111 -3.09 14.61 2.39
C ASP A 111 -2.80 13.60 1.28
N PHE A 112 -2.66 12.33 1.66
CA PHE A 112 -2.47 11.23 0.72
C PHE A 112 -3.70 11.05 -0.18
N LEU A 113 -4.91 10.95 0.39
CA LEU A 113 -6.13 10.72 -0.40
C LEU A 113 -6.41 11.85 -1.39
N ASN A 114 -6.21 13.10 -0.99
CA ASN A 114 -6.39 14.27 -1.85
C ASN A 114 -5.32 14.34 -2.96
N ARG A 115 -4.19 13.66 -2.82
CA ARG A 115 -3.14 13.58 -3.84
C ARG A 115 -3.45 12.56 -4.93
N LEU A 116 -4.30 11.55 -4.66
CA LEU A 116 -4.59 10.43 -5.56
C LEU A 116 -5.15 10.83 -6.94
N PRO A 117 -6.07 11.80 -7.10
CA PRO A 117 -6.56 12.21 -8.42
C PRO A 117 -5.46 12.68 -9.38
N ASN A 118 -4.34 13.17 -8.83
CA ASN A 118 -3.18 13.64 -9.58
C ASN A 118 -2.11 12.54 -9.77
N LEU A 119 -2.24 11.39 -9.12
CA LEU A 119 -1.34 10.24 -9.25
C LEU A 119 -1.92 9.17 -10.16
N VAL A 120 -3.23 8.92 -10.12
CA VAL A 120 -3.89 7.95 -10.99
C VAL A 120 -4.29 8.65 -12.28
N ALA A 121 -3.78 8.17 -13.41
CA ALA A 121 -4.18 8.67 -14.72
C ALA A 121 -5.68 8.42 -14.95
N PRO A 122 -6.40 9.27 -15.72
CA PRO A 122 -7.75 8.97 -16.19
C PRO A 122 -7.84 7.56 -16.80
N GLY A 123 -8.86 6.79 -16.41
CA GLY A 123 -9.03 5.37 -16.76
C GLY A 123 -8.10 4.39 -16.00
N GLY A 124 -7.20 4.89 -15.15
CA GLY A 124 -6.32 4.09 -14.30
C GLY A 124 -7.00 3.53 -13.06
N ILE A 125 -6.33 2.58 -12.41
CA ILE A 125 -6.84 1.85 -11.23
C ILE A 125 -6.20 2.35 -9.95
N LEU A 126 -7.02 2.47 -8.90
CA LEU A 126 -6.60 2.67 -7.52
C LEU A 126 -7.03 1.47 -6.69
N MET A 127 -6.09 0.82 -6.00
CA MET A 127 -6.38 -0.22 -5.02
C MET A 127 -5.96 0.26 -3.63
N LEU A 128 -6.93 0.35 -2.72
CA LEU A 128 -6.68 0.63 -1.32
C LEU A 128 -7.06 -0.58 -0.49
N THR A 129 -6.24 -0.93 0.48
CA THR A 129 -6.67 -1.83 1.55
C THR A 129 -6.45 -1.19 2.91
N THR A 130 -7.39 -1.37 3.83
CA THR A 130 -7.20 -0.94 5.22
C THR A 130 -8.00 -1.80 6.18
N PRO A 131 -7.40 -2.26 7.30
CA PRO A 131 -8.12 -2.94 8.36
C PRO A 131 -8.95 -1.98 9.21
N CYS A 132 -8.93 -0.67 8.92
CA CYS A 132 -9.68 0.36 9.62
C CYS A 132 -9.42 0.41 11.14
N THR A 133 -8.23 0.00 11.59
CA THR A 133 -7.95 -0.18 13.02
C THR A 133 -7.69 1.10 13.80
N TRP A 134 -7.46 2.23 13.10
CA TRP A 134 -7.23 3.58 13.63
C TRP A 134 -6.67 3.64 15.06
N LEU A 135 -5.36 3.84 15.18
CA LEU A 135 -4.68 3.93 16.47
C LEU A 135 -4.01 5.30 16.60
N GLU A 136 -4.18 5.96 17.74
CA GLU A 136 -3.67 7.32 17.98
C GLU A 136 -2.14 7.43 17.91
N GLN A 137 -1.42 6.31 18.10
CA GLN A 137 0.03 6.24 17.91
C GLN A 137 0.47 6.46 16.45
N PHE A 138 -0.43 6.26 15.47
CA PHE A 138 -0.14 6.47 14.05
C PHE A 138 -0.87 7.68 13.49
N THR A 139 -2.16 7.82 13.82
CA THR A 139 -3.02 8.87 13.29
C THR A 139 -3.70 9.57 14.45
N PRO A 140 -3.51 10.89 14.65
CA PRO A 140 -4.27 11.65 15.64
C PRO A 140 -5.78 11.44 15.43
N LYS A 141 -6.54 11.33 16.52
CA LYS A 141 -7.98 11.03 16.45
C LYS A 141 -8.78 12.01 15.60
N SER A 142 -8.36 13.28 15.55
CA SER A 142 -8.95 14.31 14.69
C SER A 142 -8.83 14.01 13.19
N ASN A 143 -7.87 13.18 12.80
CA ASN A 143 -7.56 12.84 11.41
C ASN A 143 -8.06 11.45 11.01
N TRP A 144 -8.80 10.75 11.89
CA TRP A 144 -9.38 9.45 11.54
C TRP A 144 -10.44 9.62 10.45
N LEU A 145 -10.44 8.73 9.46
CA LEU A 145 -11.48 8.75 8.42
C LEU A 145 -12.79 8.11 8.90
N GLY A 146 -12.75 7.31 9.96
CA GLY A 146 -13.93 6.65 10.52
C GLY A 146 -13.59 5.87 11.79
N GLY A 147 -14.50 5.00 12.23
CA GLY A 147 -14.37 4.29 13.50
C GLY A 147 -14.78 5.13 14.71
N TYR A 148 -15.67 6.11 14.52
CA TYR A 148 -16.17 7.00 15.57
C TYR A 148 -17.64 7.37 15.35
N MET A 149 -18.26 7.97 16.37
CA MET A 149 -19.61 8.56 16.28
C MET A 149 -19.51 10.06 16.00
N ASP A 150 -20.30 10.58 15.07
CA ASP A 150 -20.39 12.01 14.83
C ASP A 150 -21.18 12.76 15.93
N LYS A 151 -21.31 14.08 15.78
CA LYS A 151 -22.04 14.95 16.72
C LYS A 151 -23.53 14.59 16.89
N ASN A 152 -24.11 13.86 15.94
CA ASN A 152 -25.50 13.41 15.94
C ASN A 152 -25.62 11.93 16.38
N GLN A 153 -24.56 11.36 16.95
CA GLN A 153 -24.45 9.95 17.34
C GLN A 153 -24.62 8.97 16.17
N GLN A 154 -24.30 9.40 14.95
CA GLN A 154 -24.28 8.50 13.79
C GLN A 154 -22.89 7.89 13.60
N PRO A 155 -22.79 6.58 13.32
CA PRO A 155 -21.50 5.95 13.08
C PRO A 155 -20.89 6.47 11.77
N VAL A 156 -19.63 6.88 11.84
CA VAL A 156 -18.82 7.21 10.68
C VAL A 156 -17.89 6.06 10.38
N THR A 157 -18.04 5.44 9.22
CA THR A 157 -17.16 4.35 8.76
C THR A 157 -16.05 4.91 7.87
N THR A 158 -14.88 4.25 7.89
CA THR A 158 -13.78 4.59 6.96
C THR A 158 -14.25 4.55 5.51
N PHE A 159 -15.04 3.54 5.15
CA PHE A 159 -15.49 3.33 3.79
C PHE A 159 -16.44 4.43 3.29
N ASP A 160 -17.35 4.91 4.15
CA ASP A 160 -18.22 6.03 3.78
C ASP A 160 -17.43 7.32 3.56
N THR A 161 -16.39 7.55 4.35
CA THR A 161 -15.49 8.68 4.17
C THR A 161 -14.63 8.53 2.91
N LEU A 162 -14.13 7.33 2.61
CA LEU A 162 -13.43 7.06 1.34
C LEU A 162 -14.33 7.35 0.13
N LYS A 163 -15.58 6.87 0.12
CA LYS A 163 -16.56 7.18 -0.93
C LYS A 163 -16.78 8.67 -1.10
N LYS A 164 -16.86 9.43 0.00
CA LYS A 164 -17.02 10.89 -0.04
C LYS A 164 -15.80 11.62 -0.62
N ILE A 165 -14.60 11.22 -0.21
CA ILE A 165 -13.35 11.87 -0.65
C ILE A 165 -13.02 11.51 -2.09
N LEU A 166 -13.13 10.23 -2.46
CA LEU A 166 -12.74 9.72 -3.77
C LEU A 166 -13.83 9.89 -4.83
N GLY A 167 -15.11 9.89 -4.43
CA GLY A 167 -16.27 9.91 -5.33
C GLY A 167 -16.30 11.03 -6.38
N PRO A 168 -15.77 12.24 -6.14
CA PRO A 168 -15.66 13.24 -7.20
C PRO A 168 -14.83 12.78 -8.41
N ASP A 169 -13.74 12.05 -8.16
CA ASP A 169 -12.71 11.73 -9.16
C ASP A 169 -12.68 10.24 -9.56
N PHE A 170 -13.26 9.37 -8.74
CA PHE A 170 -13.18 7.93 -8.91
C PHE A 170 -14.56 7.27 -8.83
N ASP A 171 -14.74 6.19 -9.58
CA ASP A 171 -15.87 5.28 -9.46
C ASP A 171 -15.41 3.99 -8.76
N LEU A 172 -16.18 3.54 -7.77
CA LEU A 172 -15.92 2.27 -7.09
C LEU A 172 -16.26 1.12 -8.05
N ILE A 173 -15.32 0.22 -8.28
CA ILE A 173 -15.51 -0.98 -9.10
C ILE A 173 -15.93 -2.15 -8.22
N GLU A 174 -15.18 -2.38 -7.13
CA GLU A 174 -15.36 -3.54 -6.26
C GLU A 174 -14.88 -3.20 -4.85
N ASP A 175 -15.53 -3.78 -3.85
CA ASP A 175 -14.98 -3.89 -2.51
C ASP A 175 -15.18 -5.30 -1.94
N LYS A 176 -14.23 -5.75 -1.12
CA LYS A 176 -14.30 -7.06 -0.45
C LYS A 176 -13.49 -7.13 0.82
N ASN A 177 -13.87 -8.07 1.67
CA ASN A 177 -13.06 -8.50 2.80
C ASN A 177 -11.91 -9.38 2.30
N MET A 178 -10.68 -9.00 2.62
CA MET A 178 -9.46 -9.73 2.26
C MET A 178 -8.72 -10.17 3.52
N PRO A 179 -8.83 -11.45 3.92
CA PRO A 179 -8.07 -11.99 5.04
C PRO A 179 -6.58 -12.02 4.73
N PHE A 180 -5.75 -11.71 5.72
CA PHE A 180 -4.30 -11.87 5.65
C PHE A 180 -3.71 -12.25 7.01
N PHE A 181 -2.44 -12.62 7.00
CA PHE A 181 -1.72 -13.10 8.17
C PHE A 181 -0.33 -12.49 8.24
N ILE A 182 0.05 -11.98 9.41
CA ILE A 182 1.42 -11.59 9.72
C ILE A 182 1.95 -12.58 10.75
N ARG A 183 2.99 -13.32 10.37
CA ARG A 183 3.71 -14.21 11.28
C ARG A 183 4.63 -13.37 12.16
N GLU A 184 4.48 -13.48 13.48
CA GLU A 184 5.46 -12.92 14.42
C GLU A 184 6.45 -14.01 14.87
N THR A 185 5.93 -15.16 15.29
CA THR A 185 6.71 -16.34 15.66
C THR A 185 6.04 -17.63 15.16
N ALA A 186 6.59 -18.80 15.48
CA ALA A 186 5.94 -20.07 15.15
C ALA A 186 4.56 -20.26 15.80
N ARG A 187 4.30 -19.58 16.93
CA ARG A 187 3.08 -19.73 17.74
C ARG A 187 2.30 -18.43 17.97
N LYS A 188 2.87 -17.28 17.63
CA LYS A 188 2.19 -15.97 17.70
C LYS A 188 2.06 -15.37 16.32
N ASN A 189 0.83 -15.01 15.95
CA ASN A 189 0.55 -14.46 14.64
C ASN A 189 -0.63 -13.48 14.71
N GLN A 190 -0.68 -12.56 13.75
CA GLN A 190 -1.78 -11.62 13.60
C GLN A 190 -2.63 -12.06 12.42
N TRP A 191 -3.86 -12.46 12.70
CA TRP A 191 -4.90 -12.63 11.68
C TRP A 191 -5.69 -11.33 11.57
N SER A 192 -5.92 -10.86 10.35
CA SER A 192 -6.65 -9.62 10.10
C SER A 192 -7.47 -9.75 8.83
N VAL A 193 -8.58 -9.03 8.77
CA VAL A 193 -9.41 -8.91 7.56
C VAL A 193 -9.37 -7.46 7.14
N THR A 194 -8.66 -7.17 6.06
CA THR A 194 -8.61 -5.81 5.52
C THR A 194 -9.79 -5.57 4.59
N HIS A 195 -10.33 -4.36 4.59
CA HIS A 195 -11.29 -3.96 3.57
C HIS A 195 -10.50 -3.54 2.33
N ALA A 196 -10.59 -4.33 1.26
CA ALA A 196 -10.01 -4.02 -0.03
C ALA A 196 -11.03 -3.29 -0.89
N THR A 197 -10.64 -2.18 -1.49
CA THR A 197 -11.47 -1.38 -2.41
C THR A 197 -10.69 -1.11 -3.69
N ILE A 198 -11.35 -1.27 -4.83
CA ILE A 198 -10.79 -1.05 -6.16
C ILE A 198 -11.62 0.03 -6.84
N TRP A 199 -10.95 1.05 -7.35
CA TRP A 199 -11.58 2.22 -7.96
C TRP A 199 -10.97 2.46 -9.33
N ILE A 200 -11.76 3.03 -10.25
CA ILE A 200 -11.28 3.53 -11.54
C ILE A 200 -11.33 5.06 -11.54
N ARG A 201 -10.28 5.70 -12.05
CA ARG A 201 -10.24 7.15 -12.22
C ARG A 201 -11.16 7.54 -13.38
N LYS A 202 -12.06 8.49 -13.14
CA LYS A 202 -12.93 9.10 -14.17
C LYS A 202 -12.11 9.78 -15.27
N GLU A 203 -12.71 9.89 -16.45
CA GLU A 203 -12.15 10.65 -17.60
C GLU A 203 -12.06 12.15 -17.34
#